data_AF-A0A9E3WV19-F1
#
_entry.id   AF-A0A9E3WV19-F1
#
_cell.length_a   1.000
_cell.length_b   1.000
_cell.length_c   1.000
_cell.angle_alpha   90.00
_cell.angle_beta   90.00
_cell.angle_gamma   90.00
#
_symmetry.space_group_name_H-M   'P 1'
#
loop_
_entity.id
_entity.type
_entity.pdbx_description
1 polymer ?
#
loop_
_entity_poly.entity_id
_entity_poly.type
_entity_poly.pdbx_seq_one_letter_code
_entity_poly.pdbx_strand_id
1 'polypeptide(L)'
;MSHTPTLESTADSPANAHDAAHRLDQLRHEIEHAAHFLPSQGPITVFVHHNTLHAFEHLPFEQGLREGHKMLGCEPFLSEEHYRECLVSGRIRQEELASVLAEDLGDRAEVMLSFLGTRFSLRMAMLEHPLQLASSAELRWAVAESDALRSFRAFVHGPTKLRMVAETRHWVMRDLRNGNADRSSDPATARVRGHVRELFALFGRTTVERWSDAIWESFCLHLLWRICLDACEQIEGLVERERELPIRHAALLEAAVSTPCDQLVNDLLIRFCAAFLDQGYANWRLPDRDQGFFAAFSTLYGQSIGPPDRWLAGLRREIARLRESGAGPLDSIDESL
;
A
#
# COMPACT_ATOMS: atom_id res chain seq x y z
N MET A 1 24.21 53.49 51.38
CA MET A 1 23.07 52.69 51.87
C MET A 1 22.55 51.92 50.68
N SER A 2 22.95 50.65 50.61
CA SER A 2 22.70 49.75 49.48
C SER A 2 21.78 48.67 50.01
N HIS A 3 20.56 48.57 49.48
CA HIS A 3 19.66 47.44 49.75
C HIS A 3 19.54 46.61 48.48
N THR A 4 20.26 45.50 48.47
CA THR A 4 20.08 44.36 47.58
C THR A 4 18.78 43.64 47.98
N PRO A 5 17.86 43.32 47.06
CA PRO A 5 16.76 42.43 47.38
C PRO A 5 17.26 40.99 47.35
N THR A 6 17.15 40.32 48.48
CA THR A 6 17.43 38.89 48.68
C THR A 6 16.45 38.08 47.85
N LEU A 7 16.95 37.24 46.95
CA LEU A 7 16.18 36.15 46.35
C LEU A 7 15.84 35.14 47.45
N GLU A 8 14.60 35.14 47.91
CA GLU A 8 14.07 34.07 48.75
C GLU A 8 14.03 32.78 47.94
N SER A 9 14.89 31.84 48.35
CA SER A 9 14.85 30.44 47.98
C SER A 9 13.49 29.88 48.39
N THR A 10 12.59 29.67 47.42
CA THR A 10 11.41 28.81 47.60
C THR A 10 11.90 27.38 47.79
N ALA A 11 12.13 27.01 49.04
CA ALA A 11 12.31 25.62 49.41
C ALA A 11 11.04 24.86 49.01
N ASP A 12 11.21 23.81 48.21
CA ASP A 12 10.15 22.89 47.80
C ASP A 12 9.32 22.46 49.03
N SER A 13 8.03 22.80 48.99
CA SER A 13 7.09 22.42 50.03
C SER A 13 6.92 20.89 49.98
N PRO A 14 6.94 20.17 51.12
CA PRO A 14 6.92 18.70 51.14
C PRO A 14 5.69 18.06 50.46
N ALA A 15 4.62 18.82 50.22
CA ALA A 15 3.46 18.40 49.45
C ALA A 15 3.74 18.21 47.95
N ASN A 16 4.56 19.08 47.34
CA ASN A 16 4.93 18.97 45.91
C ASN A 16 5.85 17.78 45.66
N ALA A 17 6.76 17.50 46.58
CA ALA A 17 7.65 16.34 46.49
C ALA A 17 6.87 15.01 46.56
N HIS A 18 5.80 14.96 47.36
CA HIS A 18 4.94 13.78 47.47
C HIS A 18 4.11 13.55 46.20
N ASP A 19 3.60 14.63 45.59
CA ASP A 19 2.83 14.57 44.34
C ASP A 19 3.71 14.20 43.13
N ALA A 20 4.93 14.76 43.05
CA ALA A 20 5.92 14.38 42.06
C ALA A 20 6.33 12.89 42.19
N ALA A 21 6.57 12.41 43.41
CA ALA A 21 6.88 11.01 43.63
C ALA A 21 5.74 10.07 43.19
N HIS A 22 4.49 10.46 43.44
CA HIS A 22 3.32 9.70 43.00
C HIS A 22 3.19 9.65 41.47
N ARG A 23 3.41 10.78 40.78
CA ARG A 23 3.39 10.83 39.30
C ARG A 23 4.48 9.96 38.68
N LEU A 24 5.70 10.00 39.22
CA LEU A 24 6.81 9.16 38.77
C LEU A 24 6.54 7.66 38.98
N ASP A 25 5.89 7.30 40.09
CA ASP A 25 5.47 5.93 40.37
C ASP A 25 4.40 5.45 39.38
N GLN A 26 3.43 6.32 39.05
CA GLN A 26 2.42 6.02 38.04
C GLN A 26 3.04 5.85 36.65
N LEU A 27 3.92 6.77 36.24
CA LEU A 27 4.62 6.69 34.96
C LEU A 27 5.45 5.40 34.85
N ARG A 28 6.14 5.02 35.93
CA ARG A 28 6.89 3.75 35.99
C ARG A 28 5.95 2.56 35.80
N HIS A 29 4.80 2.56 36.47
CA HIS A 29 3.79 1.51 36.31
C HIS A 29 3.26 1.42 34.88
N GLU A 30 2.99 2.55 34.24
CA GLU A 30 2.52 2.62 32.85
C GLU A 30 3.58 2.12 31.86
N ILE A 31 4.86 2.47 32.06
CA ILE A 31 5.98 1.97 31.25
C ILE A 31 6.14 0.46 31.43
N GLU A 32 6.10 -0.05 32.67
CA GLU A 32 6.16 -1.49 32.94
C GLU A 32 4.99 -2.22 32.27
N HIS A 33 3.78 -1.69 32.38
CA HIS A 33 2.60 -2.24 31.72
C HIS A 33 2.75 -2.23 30.19
N ALA A 34 3.23 -1.14 29.61
CA ALA A 34 3.50 -1.02 28.17
C ALA A 34 4.56 -2.02 27.70
N ALA A 35 5.61 -2.26 28.51
CA ALA A 35 6.67 -3.22 28.19
C ALA A 35 6.15 -4.66 28.04
N HIS A 36 5.06 -5.03 28.72
CA HIS A 36 4.44 -6.35 28.54
C HIS A 36 3.82 -6.55 27.15
N PHE A 37 3.49 -5.45 26.46
CA PHE A 37 3.03 -5.50 25.07
C PHE A 37 4.18 -5.50 24.06
N LEU A 38 5.41 -5.24 24.50
CA LEU A 38 6.60 -5.35 23.67
C LEU A 38 7.13 -6.79 23.69
N PRO A 39 7.60 -7.33 22.55
CA PRO A 39 8.16 -8.67 22.51
C PRO A 39 9.42 -8.75 23.39
N SER A 40 9.51 -9.79 24.21
CA SER A 40 10.65 -10.06 25.11
C SER A 40 11.92 -10.55 24.39
N GLN A 41 11.87 -10.70 23.07
CA GLN A 41 12.95 -11.21 22.22
C GLN A 41 13.37 -10.15 21.20
N GLY A 42 14.68 -10.03 20.95
CA GLY A 42 15.21 -9.16 19.89
C GLY A 42 14.77 -9.61 18.49
N PRO A 43 15.13 -8.89 17.41
CA PRO A 43 14.65 -9.21 16.07
C PRO A 43 15.18 -10.59 15.62
N ILE A 44 14.30 -11.59 15.56
CA ILE A 44 14.61 -12.91 15.02
C ILE A 44 14.20 -12.93 13.54
N THR A 45 15.07 -13.40 12.66
CA THR A 45 14.80 -13.38 11.21
C THR A 45 13.72 -14.40 10.80
N VAL A 46 13.59 -15.56 11.45
CA VAL A 46 12.40 -16.44 11.38
C VAL A 46 12.28 -17.30 12.66
N PHE A 47 11.31 -16.99 13.54
CA PHE A 47 10.83 -17.89 14.60
C PHE A 47 9.40 -17.49 15.00
N VAL A 48 8.42 -18.37 14.73
CA VAL A 48 7.01 -18.13 15.10
C VAL A 48 6.77 -18.72 16.49
N HIS A 49 7.07 -17.94 17.54
CA HIS A 49 6.83 -18.34 18.93
C HIS A 49 5.38 -18.13 19.37
N HIS A 50 4.63 -17.27 18.67
CA HIS A 50 3.22 -17.02 18.92
C HIS A 50 2.51 -16.80 17.58
N ASN A 51 1.53 -17.64 17.27
CA ASN A 51 0.64 -17.41 16.15
C ASN A 51 -0.26 -16.22 16.52
N THR A 52 -0.04 -15.05 15.92
CA THR A 52 -0.86 -13.85 16.18
C THR A 52 -2.34 -14.07 15.86
N LEU A 53 -2.65 -15.12 15.09
CA LEU A 53 -4.01 -15.53 14.75
C LEU A 53 -4.55 -16.63 15.67
N HIS A 54 -3.86 -17.01 16.75
CA HIS A 54 -4.29 -18.07 17.67
C HIS A 54 -5.70 -17.82 18.24
N ALA A 55 -6.04 -16.55 18.49
CA ALA A 55 -7.39 -16.16 18.93
C ALA A 55 -8.50 -16.54 17.93
N PHE A 56 -8.14 -16.76 16.66
CA PHE A 56 -9.06 -17.06 15.56
C PHE A 56 -8.98 -18.52 15.08
N GLU A 57 -8.23 -19.40 15.77
CA GLU A 57 -8.07 -20.82 15.35
C GLU A 57 -9.37 -21.63 15.36
N HIS A 58 -10.38 -21.15 16.08
CA HIS A 58 -11.72 -21.72 16.09
C HIS A 58 -12.53 -21.37 14.83
N LEU A 59 -12.06 -20.44 14.00
CA LEU A 59 -12.70 -20.04 12.76
C LEU A 59 -12.12 -20.80 11.56
N PRO A 60 -12.90 -21.00 10.48
CA PRO A 60 -12.36 -21.40 9.20
C PRO A 60 -11.21 -20.48 8.78
N PHE A 61 -10.16 -21.05 8.17
CA PHE A 61 -8.90 -20.36 7.87
C PHE A 61 -9.09 -18.96 7.25
N GLU A 62 -9.87 -18.85 6.17
CA GLU A 62 -10.12 -17.55 5.51
C GLU A 62 -10.84 -16.54 6.40
N GLN A 63 -11.75 -17.01 7.27
CA GLN A 63 -12.46 -16.15 8.20
C GLN A 63 -11.51 -15.65 9.29
N GLY A 64 -10.66 -16.53 9.83
CA GLY A 64 -9.64 -16.15 10.79
C GLY A 64 -8.65 -15.13 10.23
N LEU A 65 -8.22 -15.28 8.98
CA LEU A 65 -7.38 -14.29 8.30
C LEU A 65 -8.09 -12.94 8.11
N ARG A 66 -9.38 -12.94 7.76
CA ARG A 66 -10.16 -11.69 7.61
C ARG A 66 -10.33 -10.96 8.95
N GLU A 67 -10.61 -11.68 10.03
CA GLU A 67 -10.69 -11.07 11.36
C GLU A 67 -9.32 -10.57 11.84
N GLY A 68 -8.24 -11.32 11.56
CA GLY A 68 -6.87 -10.88 11.77
C GLY A 68 -6.52 -9.59 11.04
N HIS A 69 -6.88 -9.47 9.74
CA HIS A 69 -6.71 -8.25 8.96
C HIS A 69 -7.47 -7.06 9.58
N LYS A 70 -8.75 -7.25 9.95
CA LYS A 70 -9.54 -6.18 10.56
C LYS A 70 -8.95 -5.70 11.89
N MET A 71 -8.49 -6.63 12.72
CA MET A 71 -7.98 -6.32 14.05
C MET A 71 -6.56 -5.73 14.01
N LEU A 72 -5.70 -6.21 13.12
CA LEU A 72 -4.26 -5.91 13.13
C LEU A 72 -3.82 -5.04 11.95
N GLY A 73 -4.68 -4.80 10.96
CA GLY A 73 -4.35 -4.08 9.73
C GLY A 73 -3.28 -4.75 8.87
N CYS A 74 -3.01 -6.05 9.08
CA CYS A 74 -1.97 -6.79 8.34
C CYS A 74 -2.46 -7.26 6.96
N GLU A 75 -1.54 -7.64 6.07
CA GLU A 75 -1.89 -8.32 4.80
C GLU A 75 -1.74 -9.84 5.01
N PRO A 76 -2.83 -10.59 5.27
CA PRO A 76 -2.73 -12.00 5.69
C PRO A 76 -2.48 -12.97 4.53
N PHE A 77 -2.48 -12.48 3.30
CA PHE A 77 -2.21 -13.25 2.08
C PHE A 77 -0.99 -12.68 1.37
N LEU A 78 -0.31 -13.53 0.60
CA LEU A 78 0.71 -13.07 -0.34
C LEU A 78 0.08 -12.15 -1.39
N SER A 79 0.90 -11.29 -1.99
CA SER A 79 0.44 -10.43 -3.09
C SER A 79 -0.04 -11.27 -4.28
N GLU A 80 -0.96 -10.71 -5.08
CA GLU A 80 -1.40 -11.39 -6.31
C GLU A 80 -0.23 -11.66 -7.27
N GLU A 81 0.77 -10.79 -7.30
CA GLU A 81 1.99 -10.97 -8.08
C GLU A 81 2.72 -12.25 -7.67
N HIS A 82 2.89 -12.48 -6.37
CA HIS A 82 3.57 -13.67 -5.86
C HIS A 82 2.80 -14.96 -6.18
N TYR A 83 1.47 -14.94 -6.12
CA TYR A 83 0.66 -16.08 -6.57
C TYR A 83 0.81 -16.34 -8.07
N ARG A 84 0.90 -15.29 -8.90
CA ARG A 84 1.16 -15.43 -10.35
C ARG A 84 2.56 -15.98 -10.62
N GLU A 85 3.58 -15.61 -9.86
CA GLU A 85 4.91 -16.23 -9.93
C GLU A 85 4.86 -17.73 -9.60
N CYS A 86 4.06 -18.11 -8.59
CA CYS A 86 3.82 -19.51 -8.27
C CYS A 86 3.13 -20.27 -9.42
N LEU A 87 2.21 -19.62 -10.15
CA LEU A 87 1.58 -20.18 -11.35
C LEU A 87 2.60 -20.36 -12.49
N VAL A 88 3.40 -19.32 -12.78
CA VAL A 88 4.42 -19.34 -13.85
C VAL A 88 5.51 -20.38 -13.56
N SER A 89 5.92 -20.55 -12.31
CA SER A 89 6.89 -21.56 -11.88
C SER A 89 6.32 -22.98 -11.80
N GLY A 90 5.01 -23.15 -11.98
CA GLY A 90 4.31 -24.44 -11.89
C GLY A 90 4.12 -24.95 -10.45
N ARG A 91 4.41 -24.13 -9.43
CA ARG A 91 4.07 -24.43 -8.04
C ARG A 91 2.56 -24.47 -7.83
N ILE A 92 1.82 -23.60 -8.52
CA ILE A 92 0.37 -23.68 -8.71
C ILE A 92 0.14 -24.18 -10.13
N ARG A 93 -0.65 -25.24 -10.32
CA ARG A 93 -0.97 -25.75 -11.66
C ARG A 93 -2.22 -25.06 -12.20
N GLN A 94 -2.23 -24.75 -13.49
CA GLN A 94 -3.39 -24.14 -14.16
C GLN A 94 -4.66 -25.01 -14.03
N GLU A 95 -4.52 -26.33 -14.12
CA GLU A 95 -5.62 -27.29 -13.96
C GLU A 95 -6.22 -27.28 -12.54
N GLU A 96 -5.37 -27.16 -11.52
CA GLU A 96 -5.80 -27.06 -10.11
C GLU A 96 -6.51 -25.73 -9.86
N LEU A 97 -5.96 -24.63 -10.39
CA LEU A 97 -6.59 -23.32 -10.32
C LEU A 97 -7.96 -23.31 -10.99
N ALA A 98 -8.07 -23.92 -12.17
CA ALA A 98 -9.33 -24.07 -12.90
C ALA A 98 -10.35 -24.90 -12.10
N SER A 99 -9.93 -26.00 -11.49
CA SER A 99 -10.82 -26.83 -10.66
C SER A 99 -11.36 -26.07 -9.45
N VAL A 100 -10.48 -25.39 -8.71
CA VAL A 100 -10.88 -24.60 -7.54
C VAL A 100 -11.79 -23.44 -7.93
N LEU A 101 -11.49 -22.76 -9.04
CA LEU A 101 -12.32 -21.66 -9.53
C LEU A 101 -13.72 -22.15 -9.96
N ALA A 102 -13.81 -23.33 -10.58
CA ALA A 102 -15.10 -23.91 -10.96
C ALA A 102 -15.94 -24.23 -9.71
N GLU A 103 -15.31 -24.76 -8.65
CA GLU A 103 -15.96 -25.02 -7.38
C GLU A 103 -16.44 -23.73 -6.68
N ASP A 104 -15.60 -22.68 -6.60
CA ASP A 104 -15.96 -21.38 -6.00
C ASP A 104 -17.11 -20.68 -6.74
N LEU A 105 -17.10 -20.74 -8.08
CA LEU A 105 -18.13 -20.12 -8.88
C LEU A 105 -19.45 -20.92 -8.84
N GLY A 106 -19.37 -22.26 -8.75
CA GLY A 106 -20.52 -23.16 -8.83
C GLY A 106 -21.34 -22.89 -10.09
N ASP A 107 -22.66 -22.81 -9.96
CA ASP A 107 -23.59 -22.53 -11.06
C ASP A 107 -23.31 -21.19 -11.77
N ARG A 108 -22.61 -20.25 -11.10
CA ARG A 108 -22.27 -18.95 -11.69
C ARG A 108 -21.17 -19.06 -12.73
N ALA A 109 -20.44 -20.18 -12.81
CA ALA A 109 -19.35 -20.39 -13.74
C ALA A 109 -19.81 -20.23 -15.20
N GLU A 110 -20.99 -20.78 -15.52
CA GLU A 110 -21.60 -20.81 -16.86
C GLU A 110 -22.37 -19.54 -17.22
N VAL A 111 -22.45 -18.56 -16.32
CA VAL A 111 -23.13 -17.29 -16.61
C VAL A 111 -22.42 -16.60 -17.76
N MET A 112 -23.13 -16.44 -18.88
CA MET A 112 -22.63 -15.75 -20.06
C MET A 112 -22.54 -14.25 -19.78
N LEU A 113 -21.34 -13.69 -19.91
CA LEU A 113 -21.09 -12.26 -19.78
C LEU A 113 -21.13 -11.59 -21.15
N SER A 114 -22.35 -11.44 -21.68
CA SER A 114 -22.57 -10.88 -23.02
C SER A 114 -21.73 -11.61 -24.08
N PHE A 115 -20.79 -10.93 -24.74
CA PHE A 115 -19.88 -11.50 -25.74
C PHE A 115 -18.49 -11.85 -25.19
N LEU A 116 -18.19 -11.59 -23.91
CA LEU A 116 -16.87 -11.80 -23.30
C LEU A 116 -16.60 -13.27 -22.92
N GLY A 117 -17.62 -14.14 -23.05
CA GLY A 117 -17.56 -15.54 -22.67
C GLY A 117 -18.21 -15.80 -21.31
N THR A 118 -17.90 -16.95 -20.71
CA THR A 118 -18.45 -17.33 -19.41
C THR A 118 -17.75 -16.58 -18.27
N ARG A 119 -18.44 -16.42 -17.14
CA ARG A 119 -17.85 -15.84 -15.92
C ARG A 119 -16.60 -16.58 -15.48
N PHE A 120 -16.58 -17.90 -15.64
CA PHE A 120 -15.40 -18.73 -15.42
C PHE A 120 -14.22 -18.27 -16.29
N SER A 121 -14.43 -18.16 -17.61
CA SER A 121 -13.38 -17.77 -18.56
C SER A 121 -12.80 -16.40 -18.23
N LEU A 122 -13.67 -15.44 -17.88
CA LEU A 122 -13.22 -14.11 -17.47
C LEU A 122 -12.40 -14.16 -16.17
N ARG A 123 -12.90 -14.84 -15.14
CA ARG A 123 -12.20 -14.94 -13.86
C ARG A 123 -10.87 -15.68 -13.97
N MET A 124 -10.80 -16.71 -14.79
CA MET A 124 -9.56 -17.42 -15.08
C MET A 124 -8.52 -16.47 -15.69
N ALA A 125 -8.92 -15.71 -16.72
CA ALA A 125 -8.03 -14.72 -17.35
C ALA A 125 -7.56 -13.63 -16.37
N MET A 126 -8.42 -13.18 -15.44
CA MET A 126 -8.06 -12.18 -14.41
C MET A 126 -7.03 -12.72 -13.40
N LEU A 127 -7.04 -14.02 -13.13
CA LEU A 127 -6.08 -14.66 -12.21
C LEU A 127 -4.75 -14.92 -12.93
N GLU A 128 -4.79 -15.39 -14.18
CA GLU A 128 -3.61 -15.69 -14.99
C GLU A 128 -2.85 -14.44 -15.45
N HIS A 129 -3.56 -13.33 -15.67
CA HIS A 129 -2.98 -12.12 -16.22
C HIS A 129 -3.11 -10.94 -15.26
N PRO A 130 -2.05 -10.11 -15.11
CA PRO A 130 -2.10 -8.96 -14.23
C PRO A 130 -3.09 -7.91 -14.75
N LEU A 131 -4.04 -7.55 -13.89
CA LEU A 131 -4.91 -6.40 -14.11
C LEU A 131 -4.23 -5.15 -13.56
N GLN A 132 -3.97 -4.21 -14.44
CA GLN A 132 -3.47 -2.89 -14.04
C GLN A 132 -4.67 -2.07 -13.58
N LEU A 133 -4.81 -1.91 -12.26
CA LEU A 133 -5.79 -1.01 -11.67
C LEU A 133 -5.21 0.39 -11.65
N ALA A 134 -5.95 1.33 -12.19
CA ALA A 134 -5.54 2.72 -12.30
C ALA A 134 -6.78 3.60 -12.15
N SER A 135 -6.61 4.77 -11.55
CA SER A 135 -7.65 5.80 -11.51
C SER A 135 -8.06 6.23 -12.91
N SER A 136 -9.22 6.87 -13.05
CA SER A 136 -9.68 7.43 -14.34
C SER A 136 -8.65 8.38 -14.98
N ALA A 137 -7.88 9.12 -14.17
CA ALA A 137 -6.83 10.01 -14.66
C ALA A 137 -5.62 9.22 -15.19
N GLU A 138 -5.15 8.24 -14.43
CA GLU A 138 -4.03 7.38 -14.81
C GLU A 138 -4.34 6.53 -16.04
N LEU A 139 -5.58 6.01 -16.18
CA LEU A 139 -6.02 5.30 -17.37
C LEU A 139 -5.99 6.17 -18.62
N ARG A 140 -6.48 7.43 -18.52
CA ARG A 140 -6.42 8.39 -19.64
C ARG A 140 -4.99 8.69 -20.04
N TRP A 141 -4.11 8.91 -19.07
CA TRP A 141 -2.69 9.13 -19.31
C TRP A 141 -2.04 7.90 -19.95
N ALA A 142 -2.27 6.70 -19.41
CA ALA A 142 -1.71 5.46 -19.92
C ALA A 142 -2.16 5.19 -21.37
N VAL A 143 -3.43 5.44 -21.70
CA VAL A 143 -3.93 5.29 -23.08
C VAL A 143 -3.33 6.34 -24.02
N ALA A 144 -3.12 7.57 -23.56
CA ALA A 144 -2.57 8.65 -24.37
C ALA A 144 -1.05 8.51 -24.62
N GLU A 145 -0.30 8.10 -23.61
CA GLU A 145 1.17 8.07 -23.61
C GLU A 145 1.76 6.70 -23.97
N SER A 146 0.94 5.67 -24.16
CA SER A 146 1.39 4.33 -24.56
C SER A 146 0.77 3.84 -25.86
N ASP A 147 1.31 2.72 -26.36
CA ASP A 147 0.77 2.02 -27.53
C ASP A 147 -0.43 1.10 -27.21
N ALA A 148 -1.11 1.29 -26.07
CA ALA A 148 -2.17 0.39 -25.60
C ALA A 148 -3.32 0.15 -26.61
N LEU A 149 -3.62 1.13 -27.47
CA LEU A 149 -4.62 1.00 -28.54
C LEU A 149 -3.99 0.80 -29.94
N ARG A 150 -2.67 0.71 -30.02
CA ARG A 150 -1.92 0.52 -31.27
C ARG A 150 -1.40 -0.89 -31.41
N SER A 151 -0.94 -1.51 -30.32
CA SER A 151 -0.45 -2.89 -30.33
C SER A 151 -0.87 -3.68 -29.10
N PHE A 152 -1.08 -4.98 -29.27
CA PHE A 152 -1.32 -5.89 -28.16
C PHE A 152 -0.11 -5.90 -27.21
N ARG A 153 -0.37 -6.06 -25.92
CA ARG A 153 0.68 -6.21 -24.92
C ARG A 153 1.57 -7.41 -25.24
N ALA A 154 2.85 -7.32 -24.88
CA ALA A 154 3.87 -8.31 -25.25
C ALA A 154 3.57 -9.75 -24.76
N PHE A 155 2.82 -9.89 -23.67
CA PHE A 155 2.44 -11.19 -23.10
C PHE A 155 1.22 -11.84 -23.78
N VAL A 156 0.56 -11.16 -24.73
CA VAL A 156 -0.55 -11.77 -25.50
C VAL A 156 0.03 -12.76 -26.50
N HIS A 157 -0.41 -14.02 -26.42
CA HIS A 157 0.03 -15.07 -27.34
C HIS A 157 -0.23 -14.70 -28.81
N GLY A 158 0.80 -14.87 -29.66
CA GLY A 158 0.75 -14.52 -31.08
C GLY A 158 -0.44 -15.10 -31.86
N PRO A 159 -0.79 -16.39 -31.70
CA PRO A 159 -1.97 -16.97 -32.35
C PRO A 159 -3.29 -16.30 -31.94
N THR A 160 -3.43 -15.88 -30.69
CA THR A 160 -4.62 -15.17 -30.18
C THR A 160 -4.74 -13.80 -30.84
N LYS A 161 -3.64 -13.04 -30.91
CA LYS A 161 -3.58 -11.76 -31.63
C LYS A 161 -4.00 -11.91 -33.09
N LEU A 162 -3.41 -12.86 -33.82
CA LEU A 162 -3.72 -13.09 -35.24
C LEU A 162 -5.18 -13.46 -35.44
N ARG A 163 -5.74 -14.33 -34.58
CA ARG A 163 -7.13 -14.74 -34.64
C ARG A 163 -8.08 -13.55 -34.40
N MET A 164 -7.88 -12.79 -33.32
CA MET A 164 -8.72 -11.63 -32.99
C MET A 164 -8.74 -10.61 -34.12
N VAL A 165 -7.57 -10.29 -34.69
CA VAL A 165 -7.47 -9.35 -35.81
C VAL A 165 -8.13 -9.91 -37.07
N ALA A 166 -7.92 -11.18 -37.40
CA ALA A 166 -8.51 -11.82 -38.58
C ALA A 166 -10.05 -11.90 -38.48
N GLU A 167 -10.59 -12.28 -37.33
CA GLU A 167 -12.03 -12.35 -37.08
C GLU A 167 -12.68 -10.97 -37.13
N THR A 168 -12.05 -9.98 -36.49
CA THR A 168 -12.50 -8.57 -36.55
C THR A 168 -12.53 -8.09 -37.99
N ARG A 169 -11.44 -8.29 -38.73
CA ARG A 169 -11.33 -7.92 -40.15
C ARG A 169 -12.41 -8.59 -40.99
N HIS A 170 -12.60 -9.90 -40.81
CA HIS A 170 -13.61 -10.66 -41.55
C HIS A 170 -15.02 -10.13 -41.28
N TRP A 171 -15.37 -9.93 -40.01
CA TRP A 171 -16.68 -9.43 -39.61
C TRP A 171 -16.95 -8.02 -40.16
N VAL A 172 -15.99 -7.10 -40.01
CA VAL A 172 -16.10 -5.71 -40.50
C VAL A 172 -16.23 -5.67 -42.02
N MET A 173 -15.41 -6.45 -42.74
CA MET A 173 -15.48 -6.50 -44.21
C MET A 173 -16.78 -7.14 -44.72
N ARG A 174 -17.30 -8.14 -44.01
CA ARG A 174 -18.61 -8.73 -44.32
C ARG A 174 -19.73 -7.71 -44.13
N ASP A 175 -19.74 -6.98 -43.02
CA ASP A 175 -20.76 -5.95 -42.72
C ASP A 175 -20.70 -4.80 -43.74
N LEU A 176 -19.50 -4.36 -44.13
CA LEU A 176 -19.30 -3.37 -45.19
C LEU A 176 -19.86 -3.81 -46.56
N ARG A 177 -19.65 -5.08 -46.94
CA ARG A 177 -20.05 -5.63 -48.24
C ARG A 177 -21.54 -5.94 -48.32
N ASN A 178 -22.11 -6.48 -47.25
CA ASN A 178 -23.52 -6.84 -47.22
C ASN A 178 -24.43 -5.59 -47.12
N GLY A 179 -23.85 -4.43 -46.81
CA GLY A 179 -24.61 -3.22 -46.52
C GLY A 179 -25.58 -3.45 -45.37
N ASN A 180 -26.39 -2.45 -45.05
CA ASN A 180 -27.42 -2.51 -44.00
C ASN A 180 -28.53 -3.56 -44.25
N ALA A 181 -28.32 -4.54 -45.14
CA ALA A 181 -29.27 -5.57 -45.53
C ALA A 181 -29.57 -6.56 -44.39
N ASP A 182 -28.65 -6.73 -43.44
CA ASP A 182 -28.88 -7.56 -42.26
C ASP A 182 -29.39 -6.69 -41.10
N ARG A 183 -30.69 -6.40 -41.11
CA ARG A 183 -31.42 -5.84 -39.96
C ARG A 183 -31.51 -6.89 -38.85
N SER A 184 -30.38 -7.34 -38.35
CA SER A 184 -30.31 -8.02 -37.06
C SER A 184 -31.03 -7.15 -36.03
N SER A 185 -32.09 -7.67 -35.44
CA SER A 185 -32.88 -7.00 -34.39
C SER A 185 -32.17 -6.96 -33.04
N ASP A 186 -30.98 -7.57 -32.94
CA ASP A 186 -30.18 -7.58 -31.73
C ASP A 186 -29.58 -6.19 -31.43
N PRO A 187 -29.96 -5.55 -30.30
CA PRO A 187 -29.43 -4.25 -29.88
C PRO A 187 -27.90 -4.24 -29.68
N ALA A 188 -27.30 -5.36 -29.27
CA ALA A 188 -25.85 -5.43 -29.05
C ALA A 188 -25.08 -5.30 -30.37
N THR A 189 -25.49 -6.04 -31.40
CA THR A 189 -24.92 -5.94 -32.75
C THR A 189 -25.07 -4.52 -33.34
N ALA A 190 -26.19 -3.84 -33.10
CA ALA A 190 -26.41 -2.47 -33.54
C ALA A 190 -25.44 -1.47 -32.88
N ARG A 191 -25.12 -1.64 -31.59
CA ARG A 191 -24.13 -0.82 -30.87
C ARG A 191 -22.72 -1.01 -31.42
N VAL A 192 -22.31 -2.26 -31.64
CA VAL A 192 -21.01 -2.58 -32.25
C VAL A 192 -20.85 -1.90 -33.62
N ARG A 193 -21.90 -1.94 -34.47
CA ARG A 193 -21.91 -1.21 -35.76
C ARG A 193 -21.81 0.31 -35.59
N GLY A 194 -22.37 0.86 -34.50
CA GLY A 194 -22.18 2.27 -34.12
C GLY A 194 -20.71 2.61 -33.92
N HIS A 195 -20.02 1.86 -33.07
CA HIS A 195 -18.59 2.06 -32.80
C HIS A 195 -17.73 1.89 -34.05
N VAL A 196 -18.04 0.92 -34.93
CA VAL A 196 -17.33 0.73 -36.20
C VAL A 196 -17.48 1.93 -37.14
N ARG A 197 -18.67 2.54 -37.23
CA ARG A 197 -18.89 3.75 -38.05
C ARG A 197 -18.06 4.93 -37.56
N GLU A 198 -17.98 5.12 -36.25
CA GLU A 198 -17.15 6.16 -35.65
C GLU A 198 -15.66 5.90 -35.85
N LEU A 199 -15.20 4.65 -35.71
CA LEU A 199 -13.80 4.30 -35.97
C LEU A 199 -13.43 4.46 -37.45
N PHE A 200 -14.35 4.22 -38.37
CA PHE A 200 -14.13 4.52 -39.78
C PHE A 200 -13.92 6.00 -40.07
N ALA A 201 -14.46 6.91 -39.25
CA ALA A 201 -14.15 8.33 -39.36
C ALA A 201 -12.71 8.64 -38.94
N LEU A 202 -12.15 7.84 -38.02
CA LEU A 202 -10.78 7.99 -37.49
C LEU A 202 -9.71 7.31 -38.39
N PHE A 203 -9.99 6.10 -38.86
CA PHE A 203 -9.04 5.27 -39.62
C PHE A 203 -9.21 5.37 -41.15
N GLY A 204 -10.30 5.97 -41.63
CA GLY A 204 -10.59 6.15 -43.05
C GLY A 204 -11.26 4.94 -43.70
N ARG A 205 -12.58 4.99 -43.84
CA ARG A 205 -13.39 3.93 -44.49
C ARG A 205 -12.92 3.58 -45.91
N THR A 206 -12.53 4.59 -46.70
CA THR A 206 -12.23 4.44 -48.14
C THR A 206 -10.92 3.68 -48.39
N THR A 207 -10.05 3.57 -47.40
CA THR A 207 -8.75 2.91 -47.51
C THR A 207 -8.72 1.53 -46.86
N VAL A 208 -9.86 1.04 -46.32
CA VAL A 208 -9.98 -0.19 -45.53
C VAL A 208 -9.39 -1.44 -46.21
N GLU A 209 -9.54 -1.54 -47.55
CA GLU A 209 -8.99 -2.67 -48.30
C GLU A 209 -7.46 -2.68 -48.39
N ARG A 210 -6.82 -1.52 -48.16
CA ARG A 210 -5.37 -1.31 -48.22
C ARG A 210 -4.72 -1.20 -46.84
N TRP A 211 -5.47 -1.37 -45.76
CA TRP A 211 -4.93 -1.31 -44.40
C TRP A 211 -3.89 -2.42 -44.18
N SER A 212 -2.75 -2.03 -43.59
CA SER A 212 -1.73 -2.97 -43.13
C SER A 212 -2.20 -3.74 -41.90
N ASP A 213 -1.48 -4.82 -41.56
CA ASP A 213 -1.77 -5.60 -40.35
C ASP A 213 -1.68 -4.76 -39.07
N ALA A 214 -0.76 -3.79 -39.02
CA ALA A 214 -0.65 -2.85 -37.90
C ALA A 214 -1.87 -1.91 -37.78
N ILE A 215 -2.46 -1.48 -38.90
CA ILE A 215 -3.69 -0.68 -38.88
C ILE A 215 -4.86 -1.53 -38.43
N TRP A 216 -4.97 -2.77 -38.91
CA TRP A 216 -6.00 -3.71 -38.47
C TRP A 216 -5.89 -4.07 -36.99
N GLU A 217 -4.66 -4.23 -36.48
CA GLU A 217 -4.40 -4.43 -35.06
C GLU A 217 -4.88 -3.23 -34.24
N SER A 218 -4.47 -2.01 -34.61
CA SER A 218 -4.90 -0.81 -33.90
C SER A 218 -6.42 -0.64 -33.96
N PHE A 219 -7.04 -0.85 -35.11
CA PHE A 219 -8.50 -0.80 -35.26
C PHE A 219 -9.21 -1.81 -34.34
N CYS A 220 -8.72 -3.05 -34.27
CA CYS A 220 -9.25 -4.10 -33.40
C CYS A 220 -9.21 -3.67 -31.92
N LEU A 221 -8.08 -3.11 -31.47
CA LEU A 221 -7.92 -2.65 -30.08
C LEU A 221 -8.82 -1.46 -29.75
N HIS A 222 -8.97 -0.50 -30.66
CA HIS A 222 -9.90 0.62 -30.47
C HIS A 222 -11.36 0.17 -30.41
N LEU A 223 -11.73 -0.82 -31.24
CA LEU A 223 -13.07 -1.38 -31.22
C LEU A 223 -13.33 -2.12 -29.91
N LEU A 224 -12.38 -2.96 -29.47
CA LEU A 224 -12.46 -3.66 -28.20
C LEU A 224 -12.59 -2.68 -27.02
N TRP A 225 -11.76 -1.63 -26.97
CA TRP A 225 -11.82 -0.61 -25.94
C TRP A 225 -13.20 0.04 -25.84
N ARG A 226 -13.77 0.47 -26.97
CA ARG A 226 -15.08 1.13 -27.00
C ARG A 226 -16.20 0.20 -26.56
N ILE A 227 -16.15 -1.05 -27.01
CA ILE A 227 -17.11 -2.08 -26.61
C ILE A 227 -17.03 -2.35 -25.10
N CYS A 228 -15.83 -2.42 -24.52
CA CYS A 228 -15.65 -2.56 -23.08
C CYS A 228 -16.16 -1.34 -22.30
N LEU A 229 -15.89 -0.12 -22.78
CA LEU A 229 -16.35 1.10 -22.14
C LEU A 229 -17.89 1.22 -22.16
N ASP A 230 -18.52 0.96 -23.30
CA ASP A 230 -19.99 0.91 -23.43
C ASP A 230 -20.61 -0.12 -22.47
N ALA A 231 -19.97 -1.29 -22.33
CA ALA A 231 -20.41 -2.30 -21.39
C ALA A 231 -20.28 -1.84 -19.92
N CYS A 232 -19.22 -1.12 -19.57
CA CYS A 232 -19.02 -0.58 -18.22
C CYS A 232 -20.02 0.54 -17.88
N GLU A 233 -20.34 1.43 -18.83
CA GLU A 233 -21.33 2.50 -18.64
C GLU A 233 -22.74 1.97 -18.38
N GLN A 234 -23.03 0.75 -18.82
CA GLN A 234 -24.31 0.08 -18.59
C GLN A 234 -24.43 -0.56 -17.20
N ILE A 235 -23.35 -0.60 -16.41
CA ILE A 235 -23.35 -1.16 -15.06
C ILE A 235 -23.74 -0.05 -14.06
N GLU A 236 -25.01 -0.05 -13.64
CA GLU A 236 -25.49 0.83 -12.57
C GLU A 236 -24.87 0.45 -11.21
N GLY A 237 -24.47 1.45 -10.42
CA GLY A 237 -24.10 1.26 -9.01
C GLY A 237 -22.63 0.96 -8.70
N LEU A 238 -21.69 1.31 -9.58
CA LEU A 238 -20.26 1.30 -9.26
C LEU A 238 -19.95 2.39 -8.21
N VAL A 239 -20.08 2.03 -6.93
CA VAL A 239 -19.66 2.89 -5.81
C VAL A 239 -18.13 2.84 -5.73
N GLU A 240 -17.46 3.96 -6.03
CA GLU A 240 -16.05 4.13 -5.65
C GLU A 240 -15.97 3.99 -4.13
N ARG A 241 -15.44 2.85 -3.65
CA ARG A 241 -15.11 2.70 -2.23
C ARG A 241 -13.87 3.53 -1.96
N GLU A 242 -14.07 4.76 -1.48
CA GLU A 242 -13.00 5.49 -0.80
C GLU A 242 -12.50 4.60 0.34
N ARG A 243 -11.24 4.15 0.23
CA ARG A 243 -10.56 3.49 1.35
C ARG A 243 -10.31 4.57 2.39
N GLU A 244 -11.13 4.62 3.44
CA GLU A 244 -10.81 5.38 4.64
C GLU A 244 -9.54 4.78 5.26
N LEU A 245 -8.40 5.44 5.02
CA LEU A 245 -7.17 5.11 5.72
C LEU A 245 -7.30 5.60 7.17
N PRO A 246 -6.97 4.77 8.18
CA PRO A 246 -7.02 5.21 9.56
C PRO A 246 -6.09 6.41 9.77
N ILE A 247 -6.62 7.45 10.42
CA ILE A 247 -5.85 8.66 10.73
C ILE A 247 -4.74 8.29 11.73
N ARG A 248 -3.49 8.37 11.28
CA ARG A 248 -2.34 8.20 12.18
C ARG A 248 -2.28 9.40 13.14
N HIS A 249 -1.92 9.18 14.41
CA HIS A 249 -1.67 10.28 15.35
C HIS A 249 -0.64 11.29 14.82
N ALA A 250 0.36 10.81 14.07
CA ALA A 250 1.32 11.63 13.32
C ALA A 250 0.64 12.66 12.39
N ALA A 251 -0.43 12.25 11.69
CA ALA A 251 -1.17 13.13 10.79
C ALA A 251 -1.93 14.24 11.54
N LEU A 252 -2.37 13.97 12.78
CA LEU A 252 -2.97 15.00 13.65
C LEU A 252 -1.93 16.00 14.13
N LEU A 253 -0.71 15.53 14.45
CA LEU A 253 0.40 16.39 14.86
C LEU A 253 0.93 17.24 13.70
N GLU A 254 1.05 16.69 12.49
CA GLU A 254 1.41 17.45 11.28
C GLU A 254 0.36 18.51 10.92
N ALA A 255 -0.93 18.22 11.17
CA ALA A 255 -2.00 19.21 10.99
C ALA A 255 -1.94 20.33 12.04
N ALA A 256 -1.49 20.04 13.26
CA ALA A 256 -1.38 21.00 14.35
C ALA A 256 -0.06 21.80 14.34
N VAL A 257 1.02 21.19 13.86
CA VAL A 257 2.38 21.72 13.90
C VAL A 257 2.95 21.61 12.49
N SER A 258 3.23 22.73 11.82
CA SER A 258 3.72 22.76 10.43
C SER A 258 5.15 22.21 10.23
N THR A 259 5.64 21.37 11.15
CA THR A 259 6.95 20.71 11.10
C THR A 259 6.77 19.21 11.36
N PRO A 260 7.32 18.33 10.50
CA PRO A 260 7.24 16.89 10.69
C PRO A 260 8.18 16.43 11.82
N CYS A 261 7.73 16.60 13.06
CA CYS A 261 8.51 16.29 14.26
C CYS A 261 8.94 14.82 14.32
N ASP A 262 8.05 13.91 13.90
CA ASP A 262 8.31 12.46 13.89
C ASP A 262 9.52 12.10 13.03
N GLN A 263 9.65 12.70 11.84
CA GLN A 263 10.77 12.41 10.95
C GLN A 263 12.09 12.87 11.57
N LEU A 264 12.12 14.07 12.15
CA LEU A 264 13.31 14.61 12.80
C LEU A 264 13.75 13.73 13.98
N VAL A 265 12.81 13.34 14.84
CA VAL A 265 13.07 12.51 16.02
C VAL A 265 13.46 11.09 15.61
N ASN A 266 12.73 10.47 14.67
CA ASN A 266 13.01 9.12 14.20
C ASN A 266 14.38 9.02 13.52
N ASP A 267 14.73 9.97 12.65
CA ASP A 267 16.04 9.96 11.99
C ASP A 267 17.19 9.99 12.99
N LEU A 268 17.03 10.70 14.12
CA LEU A 268 18.00 10.70 15.20
C LEU A 268 17.99 9.39 16.00
N LEU A 269 16.82 9.01 16.52
CA LEU A 269 16.67 7.87 17.42
C LEU A 269 16.96 6.54 16.73
N ILE A 270 16.58 6.35 15.46
CA ILE A 270 16.88 5.12 14.71
C ILE A 270 18.40 4.90 14.66
N ARG A 271 19.18 5.94 14.31
CA ARG A 271 20.64 5.85 14.26
C ARG A 271 21.24 5.56 15.64
N PHE A 272 20.76 6.25 16.67
CA PHE A 272 21.26 6.04 18.02
C PHE A 272 20.89 4.65 18.56
N CYS A 273 19.65 4.21 18.40
CA CYS A 273 19.17 2.88 18.80
C CYS A 273 19.93 1.77 18.09
N ALA A 274 20.25 1.91 16.79
CA ALA A 274 21.06 0.94 16.07
C ALA A 274 22.45 0.76 16.73
N ALA A 275 23.08 1.87 17.17
CA ALA A 275 24.36 1.81 17.87
C ALA A 275 24.22 1.28 19.32
N PHE A 276 23.16 1.66 20.04
CA PHE A 276 22.93 1.24 21.42
C PHE A 276 22.54 -0.24 21.54
N LEU A 277 21.78 -0.75 20.58
CA LEU A 277 21.30 -2.14 20.55
C LEU A 277 22.25 -3.09 19.81
N ASP A 278 23.36 -2.59 19.25
CA ASP A 278 24.35 -3.42 18.57
C ASP A 278 24.89 -4.54 19.48
N GLN A 279 24.87 -5.78 19.01
CA GLN A 279 25.34 -6.94 19.79
C GLN A 279 26.84 -7.22 19.60
N GLY A 280 27.63 -6.21 19.20
CA GLY A 280 29.06 -6.32 18.94
C GLY A 280 29.40 -6.63 17.48
N TYR A 281 28.47 -6.41 16.55
CA TYR A 281 28.72 -6.59 15.12
C TYR A 281 29.42 -5.37 14.52
N ALA A 282 29.21 -4.17 15.09
CA ALA A 282 29.88 -2.96 14.66
C ALA A 282 31.32 -2.89 15.21
N ASN A 283 32.26 -2.49 14.35
CA ASN A 283 33.65 -2.21 14.75
C ASN A 283 33.76 -1.01 15.70
N TRP A 284 32.78 -0.11 15.66
CA TRP A 284 32.69 1.06 16.54
C TRP A 284 31.61 0.82 17.58
N ARG A 285 31.98 0.97 18.86
CA ARG A 285 31.07 0.83 19.99
C ARG A 285 30.60 2.19 20.48
N LEU A 286 29.34 2.26 20.87
CA LEU A 286 28.79 3.45 21.52
C LEU A 286 29.46 3.65 22.90
N PRO A 287 30.06 4.82 23.18
CA PRO A 287 30.62 5.13 24.49
C PRO A 287 29.57 5.09 25.60
N ASP A 288 29.97 4.67 26.80
CA ASP A 288 29.14 4.65 28.01
C ASP A 288 27.81 3.88 27.87
N ARG A 289 27.70 2.98 26.88
CA ARG A 289 26.51 2.14 26.66
C ARG A 289 26.07 1.41 27.93
N ASP A 290 27.03 0.92 28.70
CA ASP A 290 26.78 0.11 29.91
C ASP A 290 26.16 0.95 31.05
N GLN A 291 26.17 2.28 30.94
CA GLN A 291 25.51 3.20 31.87
C GLN A 291 24.00 3.36 31.56
N GLY A 292 23.50 2.73 30.50
CA GLY A 292 22.10 2.78 30.08
C GLY A 292 21.81 3.83 29.00
N PHE A 293 20.62 3.71 28.39
CA PHE A 293 20.22 4.48 27.20
C PHE A 293 20.32 5.99 27.40
N PHE A 294 19.70 6.51 28.47
CA PHE A 294 19.66 7.94 28.77
C PHE A 294 21.05 8.52 29.05
N ALA A 295 21.87 7.82 29.82
CA ALA A 295 23.22 8.26 30.17
C ALA A 295 24.15 8.26 28.94
N ALA A 296 24.08 7.22 28.11
CA ALA A 296 24.83 7.13 26.85
C ALA A 296 24.41 8.23 25.87
N PHE A 297 23.10 8.46 25.71
CA PHE A 297 22.56 9.51 24.84
C PHE A 297 23.03 10.90 25.30
N SER A 298 22.87 11.20 26.59
CA SER A 298 23.30 12.46 27.19
C SER A 298 24.80 12.70 27.03
N THR A 299 25.61 11.64 27.10
CA THR A 299 27.06 11.74 26.95
C THR A 299 27.48 12.01 25.52
N LEU A 300 26.83 11.38 24.54
CA LEU A 300 27.13 11.60 23.13
C LEU A 300 26.67 12.98 22.66
N TYR A 301 25.42 13.35 22.94
CA TYR A 301 24.82 14.59 22.44
C TYR A 301 25.08 15.82 23.31
N GLY A 302 25.67 15.64 24.51
CA GLY A 302 26.13 16.73 25.37
C GLY A 302 27.51 17.31 24.99
N GLN A 303 28.23 16.69 24.04
CA GLN A 303 29.56 17.11 23.64
C GLN A 303 29.54 18.44 22.85
N SER A 304 30.67 19.15 22.84
CA SER A 304 30.83 20.44 22.14
C SER A 304 30.79 20.32 20.62
N ILE A 305 31.06 19.12 20.08
CA ILE A 305 31.01 18.78 18.65
C ILE A 305 29.70 18.02 18.39
N GLY A 306 28.57 18.62 18.80
CA GLY A 306 27.24 18.05 18.57
C GLY A 306 26.84 18.04 17.09
N PRO A 307 25.79 17.29 16.72
CA PRO A 307 25.36 17.17 15.33
C PRO A 307 25.06 18.55 14.70
N PRO A 308 25.33 18.74 13.39
CA PRO A 308 25.23 20.03 12.72
C PRO A 308 23.78 20.49 12.49
N ASP A 309 22.79 19.69 12.87
CA ASP A 309 21.39 19.91 12.55
C ASP A 309 20.81 21.04 13.40
N ARG A 310 20.30 22.08 12.74
CA ARG A 310 19.76 23.30 13.40
C ARG A 310 18.70 23.01 14.46
N TRP A 311 17.88 21.98 14.25
CA TRP A 311 16.80 21.63 15.17
C TRP A 311 17.32 21.07 16.51
N LEU A 312 18.59 20.62 16.56
CA LEU A 312 19.25 20.10 17.78
C LEU A 312 20.05 21.17 18.54
N ALA A 313 20.02 22.44 18.10
CA ALA A 313 20.85 23.50 18.70
C ALA A 313 20.59 23.71 20.21
N GLY A 314 19.38 23.43 20.69
CA GLY A 314 19.01 23.50 22.11
C GLY A 314 19.38 22.27 22.93
N LEU A 315 19.58 21.11 22.29
CA LEU A 315 19.70 19.82 22.97
C LEU A 315 20.86 19.77 23.97
N ARG A 316 22.01 20.35 23.62
CA ARG A 316 23.17 20.39 24.51
C ARG A 316 22.90 21.16 25.80
N ARG A 317 22.18 22.28 25.70
CA ARG A 317 21.81 23.11 26.86
C ARG A 317 20.84 22.35 27.76
N GLU A 318 19.90 21.64 27.13
CA GLU A 318 18.91 20.84 27.85
C GLU A 318 19.54 19.66 28.58
N ILE A 319 20.45 18.94 27.93
CA ILE A 319 21.24 17.88 28.58
C ILE A 319 22.07 18.43 29.74
N ALA A 320 22.66 19.62 29.59
CA ALA A 320 23.40 20.26 30.68
C ALA A 320 22.50 20.57 31.88
N ARG A 321 21.29 21.12 31.64
CA ARG A 321 20.29 21.38 32.67
C ARG A 321 19.90 20.10 33.41
N LEU A 322 19.55 19.05 32.67
CA LEU A 322 19.16 17.75 33.24
C LEU A 322 20.29 17.13 34.08
N ARG A 323 21.55 17.30 33.67
CA ARG A 323 22.72 16.83 34.42
C ARG A 323 22.96 17.63 35.70
N GLU A 324 22.81 18.95 35.64
CA GLU A 324 22.99 19.84 36.80
C GLU A 324 21.90 19.64 37.85
N SER A 325 20.66 19.35 37.42
CA SER A 325 19.54 19.03 38.33
C SER A 325 19.61 17.61 38.90
N GLY A 326 20.44 16.73 38.32
CA GLY A 326 20.47 15.32 38.69
C GLY A 326 19.22 14.54 38.24
N ALA A 327 18.47 15.08 37.27
CA ALA A 327 17.25 14.48 36.75
C ALA A 327 17.54 13.13 36.06
N GLY A 328 16.77 12.11 36.42
CA GLY A 328 16.79 10.81 35.80
C GLY A 328 15.93 10.74 34.53
N PRO A 329 15.88 9.56 33.88
CA PRO A 329 15.06 9.36 32.68
C PRO A 329 13.56 9.53 32.94
N LEU A 330 13.05 9.11 34.11
CA LEU A 330 11.64 9.28 34.46
C LEU A 330 11.29 10.76 34.69
N ASP A 331 12.17 11.51 35.35
CA ASP A 331 11.99 12.95 35.56
C ASP A 331 11.96 13.71 34.22
N SER A 332 12.84 13.33 33.29
CA SER A 332 12.86 13.90 31.94
C SER A 332 11.58 13.62 31.16
N ILE A 333 10.97 12.44 31.35
CA ILE A 333 9.70 12.09 30.69
C ILE A 333 8.54 12.88 31.33
N ASP A 334 8.46 12.92 32.66
CA ASP A 334 7.40 13.66 33.37
C ASP A 334 7.41 15.16 33.01
N GLU A 335 8.59 15.78 32.87
CA GLU A 335 8.69 17.19 32.45
C GLU A 335 8.27 17.42 30.98
N SER A 336 8.24 16.38 30.15
CA SER A 336 7.93 16.46 28.73
C SER A 336 6.47 16.16 28.37
N LEU A 337 5.68 15.64 29.33
CA LEU A 337 4.27 15.28 29.17
C LEU A 337 3.34 16.44 29.58
#